data_AF-A0A9D2BTY4-F1
#
_entry.id   AF-A0A9D2BTY4-F1
#
_cell.length_a   1.000
_cell.length_b   1.000
_cell.length_c   1.000
_cell.angle_alpha   90.00
_cell.angle_beta   90.00
_cell.angle_gamma   90.00
#
_symmetry.space_group_name_H-M   'P 1'
#
loop_
_entity.id
_entity.type
_entity.pdbx_description
1 polymer ?
#
loop_
_entity_poly.entity_id
_entity_poly.type
_entity_poly.pdbx_seq_one_letter_code
_entity_poly.pdbx_strand_id
1 'polypeptide(L)'
;MTTEPQTIRRGRLLWLLGLALTLLVWAAPHAAADAYDDTLDRLARLQDLAETYAAETYDDPIVLTLAYTRTGDYNTSTWQLTAGARDPEFESYVAAQDPDLAALQGMNTVTLPTGEAIDFGHLLASMNLVYRGLPVTGSWGGDCMQLAQAYYGQASDAAGYAEAMRSTFNIPDDGSASRFGDQDLRADLDSVVVGSQLQKDSDIAGTLRAYYDGLTEYDRVYQFIALSFGSVDTSSSEFADTVYDTMLQDTGMQLLFYMNNMWSMETWSMDENYAPAVRGASDLLAEYLAGAVNGEHVRSENENRLVAMGAQALADALNALGDSDAASAALDSAESTASSTASSTSDVLTGATQTLQTHFDVKIFELFLLIVAAIAIFFLIMSCALFVSHRRGR
;
A
#
# COMPACT_ATOMS: atom_id res chain seq x y z
N MET A 1 -7.76 50.43 -54.34
CA MET A 1 -7.11 50.24 -53.03
C MET A 1 -8.19 50.41 -51.96
N THR A 2 -8.79 49.31 -51.51
CA THR A 2 -9.74 49.30 -50.40
C THR A 2 -9.10 48.48 -49.29
N THR A 3 -8.47 49.16 -48.35
CA THR A 3 -7.87 48.59 -47.15
C THR A 3 -8.97 48.28 -46.15
N GLU A 4 -9.33 47.01 -45.97
CA GLU A 4 -10.10 46.60 -44.80
C GLU A 4 -9.30 46.93 -43.52
N PRO A 5 -9.94 47.46 -42.46
CA PRO A 5 -9.23 47.82 -41.24
C PRO A 5 -8.82 46.57 -40.45
N GLN A 6 -7.51 46.33 -40.40
CA GLN A 6 -6.79 45.31 -39.62
C GLN A 6 -7.22 45.20 -38.14
N THR A 7 -7.86 46.25 -37.59
CA THR A 7 -8.32 46.34 -36.20
C THR A 7 -9.52 45.42 -35.90
N ILE A 8 -10.43 45.18 -36.86
CA ILE A 8 -11.62 44.33 -36.62
C ILE A 8 -11.22 42.85 -36.53
N ARG A 9 -10.20 42.42 -37.28
CA ARG A 9 -9.68 41.05 -37.23
C ARG A 9 -8.96 40.73 -35.91
N ARG A 10 -8.21 41.70 -35.35
CA ARG A 10 -7.51 41.52 -34.05
C ARG A 10 -8.48 41.42 -32.87
N GLY A 11 -9.56 42.20 -32.87
CA GLY A 11 -10.60 42.12 -31.82
C GLY A 11 -11.32 40.78 -31.80
N ARG A 12 -11.70 40.24 -32.97
CA ARG A 12 -12.32 38.91 -33.06
C ARG A 12 -11.38 37.78 -32.68
N LEU A 13 -10.10 37.88 -33.02
CA LEU A 13 -9.08 36.88 -32.66
C LEU A 13 -8.85 36.85 -31.13
N LEU A 14 -8.78 38.01 -30.47
CA LEU A 14 -8.64 38.11 -29.01
C LEU A 14 -9.88 37.58 -28.28
N TRP A 15 -11.09 37.84 -28.80
CA TRP A 15 -12.33 37.27 -28.25
C TRP A 15 -12.40 35.75 -28.41
N LEU A 16 -12.00 35.20 -29.57
CA LEU A 16 -11.95 33.75 -29.79
C LEU A 16 -10.86 33.06 -28.95
N LEU A 17 -9.71 33.70 -28.76
CA LEU A 17 -8.66 33.24 -27.85
C LEU A 17 -9.14 33.27 -26.39
N GLY A 18 -9.86 34.31 -25.97
CA GLY A 18 -10.46 34.39 -24.63
C GLY A 18 -11.50 33.29 -24.40
N LEU A 19 -12.38 33.04 -25.38
CA LEU A 19 -13.38 31.96 -25.33
C LEU A 19 -12.76 30.56 -25.35
N ALA A 20 -11.71 30.36 -26.16
CA ALA A 20 -10.95 29.12 -26.19
C ALA A 20 -10.18 28.89 -24.88
N LEU A 21 -9.63 29.93 -24.26
CA LEU A 21 -8.95 29.84 -22.97
C LEU A 21 -9.96 29.53 -21.85
N THR A 22 -11.15 30.13 -21.84
CA THR A 22 -12.20 29.80 -20.86
C THR A 22 -12.76 28.39 -21.06
N LEU A 23 -12.87 27.91 -22.31
CA LEU A 23 -13.27 26.53 -22.59
C LEU A 23 -12.18 25.52 -22.24
N LEU A 24 -10.90 25.85 -22.42
CA LEU A 24 -9.78 25.02 -21.99
C LEU A 24 -9.64 24.95 -20.47
N VAL A 25 -9.88 26.06 -19.76
CA VAL A 25 -9.85 26.12 -18.28
C VAL A 25 -11.05 25.40 -17.65
N TRP A 26 -12.17 25.28 -18.37
CA TRP A 26 -13.35 24.57 -17.86
C TRP A 26 -13.45 23.11 -18.33
N ALA A 27 -12.95 22.75 -19.52
CA ALA A 27 -13.01 21.38 -20.05
C ALA A 27 -11.88 20.46 -19.54
N ALA A 28 -10.71 21.00 -19.19
CA ALA A 28 -9.60 20.20 -18.66
C ALA A 28 -9.91 19.51 -17.31
N PRO A 29 -10.58 20.14 -16.32
CA PRO A 29 -10.98 19.42 -15.10
C PRO A 29 -12.12 18.43 -15.32
N HIS A 30 -12.97 18.61 -16.34
CA HIS A 30 -14.09 17.69 -16.61
C HIS A 30 -13.66 16.42 -17.38
N ALA A 31 -12.71 16.51 -18.32
CA ALA A 31 -12.24 15.34 -19.06
C ALA A 31 -11.38 14.37 -18.24
N ALA A 32 -10.82 14.81 -17.10
CA ALA A 32 -10.10 13.95 -16.14
C ALA A 32 -11.06 13.27 -15.15
N ALA A 33 -12.12 13.98 -14.71
CA ALA A 33 -13.17 13.42 -13.87
C ALA A 33 -13.88 12.23 -14.56
N ASP A 34 -14.05 12.29 -15.88
CA ASP A 34 -14.65 11.22 -16.69
C ASP A 34 -13.87 9.87 -16.63
N ALA A 35 -12.60 9.83 -16.19
CA ALA A 35 -11.84 8.57 -16.01
C ALA A 35 -11.83 8.06 -14.55
N TYR A 36 -11.86 8.99 -13.59
CA TYR A 36 -11.87 8.67 -12.15
C TYR A 36 -13.24 8.14 -11.71
N ASP A 37 -14.32 8.84 -12.05
CA ASP A 37 -15.67 8.43 -11.69
C ASP A 37 -16.06 7.11 -12.35
N ASP A 38 -15.64 6.88 -13.61
CA ASP A 38 -15.80 5.60 -14.30
C ASP A 38 -15.08 4.45 -13.57
N THR A 39 -13.89 4.72 -13.01
CA THR A 39 -13.12 3.74 -12.23
C THR A 39 -13.84 3.42 -10.92
N LEU A 40 -14.35 4.43 -10.23
CA LEU A 40 -15.11 4.24 -8.99
C LEU A 40 -16.48 3.60 -9.21
N ASP A 41 -17.14 3.86 -10.34
CA ASP A 41 -18.38 3.19 -10.71
C ASP A 41 -18.15 1.70 -10.97
N ARG A 42 -17.04 1.33 -11.61
CA ARG A 42 -16.63 -0.07 -11.73
C ARG A 42 -16.35 -0.68 -10.37
N LEU A 43 -15.64 0.03 -9.49
CA LEU A 43 -15.35 -0.44 -8.13
C LEU A 43 -16.63 -0.67 -7.33
N ALA A 44 -17.61 0.23 -7.43
CA ALA A 44 -18.93 0.07 -6.80
C ALA A 44 -19.67 -1.16 -7.34
N ARG A 45 -19.70 -1.37 -8.67
CA ARG A 45 -20.31 -2.58 -9.25
C ARG A 45 -19.60 -3.86 -8.83
N LEU A 46 -18.26 -3.83 -8.72
CA LEU A 46 -17.50 -4.97 -8.20
C LEU A 46 -17.88 -5.27 -6.75
N GLN A 47 -18.01 -4.23 -5.92
CA GLN A 47 -18.42 -4.37 -4.53
C GLN A 47 -19.85 -4.92 -4.41
N ASP A 48 -20.80 -4.46 -5.22
CA ASP A 48 -22.17 -5.02 -5.27
C ASP A 48 -22.17 -6.54 -5.56
N LEU A 49 -21.30 -6.98 -6.47
CA LEU A 49 -21.12 -8.40 -6.76
C LEU A 49 -20.46 -9.14 -5.59
N ALA A 50 -19.48 -8.53 -4.92
CA ALA A 50 -18.84 -9.09 -3.73
C ALA A 50 -19.83 -9.27 -2.58
N GLU A 51 -20.71 -8.29 -2.34
CA GLU A 51 -21.76 -8.37 -1.32
C GLU A 51 -22.78 -9.46 -1.64
N THR A 52 -23.18 -9.58 -2.91
CA THR A 52 -24.09 -10.64 -3.35
C THR A 52 -23.48 -12.03 -3.14
N TYR A 53 -22.21 -12.20 -3.52
CA TYR A 53 -21.48 -13.45 -3.34
C TYR A 53 -21.26 -13.79 -1.86
N ALA A 54 -20.80 -12.82 -1.07
CA ALA A 54 -20.55 -12.96 0.36
C ALA A 54 -21.82 -13.28 1.18
N ALA A 55 -23.01 -12.92 0.69
CA ALA A 55 -24.27 -13.30 1.32
C ALA A 55 -24.51 -14.82 1.31
N GLU A 56 -23.91 -15.54 0.35
CA GLU A 56 -24.03 -17.00 0.23
C GLU A 56 -22.87 -17.74 0.92
N THR A 57 -21.66 -17.14 0.94
CA THR A 57 -20.43 -17.76 1.45
C THR A 57 -20.01 -17.30 2.85
N TYR A 58 -20.61 -16.21 3.36
CA TYR A 58 -20.26 -15.50 4.61
C TYR A 58 -18.89 -14.80 4.61
N ASP A 59 -18.29 -14.61 3.43
CA ASP A 59 -17.01 -13.91 3.29
C ASP A 59 -17.10 -12.41 3.64
N ASP A 60 -15.96 -11.73 3.63
CA ASP A 60 -15.89 -10.26 3.77
C ASP A 60 -15.90 -9.60 2.37
N PRO A 61 -16.94 -8.83 2.03
CA PRO A 61 -17.07 -8.20 0.71
C PRO A 61 -15.99 -7.15 0.44
N ILE A 62 -15.46 -6.47 1.47
CA ILE A 62 -14.35 -5.53 1.31
C ILE A 62 -13.09 -6.28 0.88
N VAL A 63 -12.80 -7.42 1.54
CA VAL A 63 -11.64 -8.26 1.21
C VAL A 63 -11.79 -8.86 -0.19
N LEU A 64 -12.97 -9.37 -0.56
CA LEU A 64 -13.22 -9.89 -1.91
C LEU A 64 -13.00 -8.82 -2.98
N THR A 65 -13.52 -7.60 -2.76
CA THR A 65 -13.40 -6.48 -3.69
C THR A 65 -11.95 -6.06 -3.87
N LEU A 66 -11.22 -5.82 -2.78
CA LEU A 66 -9.83 -5.36 -2.83
C LEU A 66 -8.86 -6.47 -3.28
N ALA A 67 -9.10 -7.73 -2.91
CA ALA A 67 -8.28 -8.84 -3.39
C ALA A 67 -8.44 -9.04 -4.90
N TYR A 68 -9.65 -8.88 -5.45
CA TYR A 68 -9.92 -9.06 -6.88
C TYR A 68 -9.06 -8.15 -7.77
N THR A 69 -8.80 -6.91 -7.35
CA THR A 69 -8.03 -5.92 -8.15
C THR A 69 -6.53 -6.21 -8.17
N ARG A 70 -6.02 -6.96 -7.18
CA ARG A 70 -4.59 -7.26 -7.03
C ARG A 70 -4.10 -8.25 -8.09
N THR A 71 -3.07 -7.86 -8.84
CA THR A 71 -2.38 -8.73 -9.80
C THR A 71 -0.87 -8.52 -9.71
N GLY A 72 -0.09 -9.34 -10.44
CA GLY A 72 1.36 -9.16 -10.53
C GLY A 72 2.05 -9.13 -9.17
N ASP A 73 2.81 -8.07 -8.91
CA ASP A 73 3.59 -7.89 -7.69
C ASP A 73 2.71 -7.73 -6.43
N TYR A 74 1.44 -7.37 -6.58
CA TYR A 74 0.45 -7.29 -5.48
C TYR A 74 -0.24 -8.63 -5.17
N ASN A 75 0.16 -9.74 -5.79
CA ASN A 75 -0.42 -11.07 -5.57
C ASN A 75 0.62 -12.17 -5.29
N THR A 76 1.82 -11.81 -4.86
CA THR A 76 2.84 -12.79 -4.41
C THR A 76 2.38 -13.56 -3.17
N SER A 77 3.11 -14.61 -2.77
CA SER A 77 2.80 -15.37 -1.55
C SER A 77 2.73 -14.50 -0.30
N THR A 78 3.60 -13.47 -0.20
CA THR A 78 3.57 -12.50 0.91
C THR A 78 2.27 -11.72 0.92
N TRP A 79 1.86 -11.17 -0.23
CA TRP A 79 0.60 -10.43 -0.35
C TRP A 79 -0.62 -11.32 -0.07
N GLN A 80 -0.61 -12.58 -0.49
CA GLN A 80 -1.70 -13.50 -0.17
C GLN A 80 -1.75 -13.82 1.33
N LEU A 81 -0.60 -13.94 2.00
CA LEU A 81 -0.52 -14.17 3.43
C LEU A 81 -1.03 -12.97 4.25
N THR A 82 -0.68 -11.75 3.85
CA THR A 82 -0.97 -10.54 4.62
C THR A 82 -2.28 -9.85 4.23
N ALA A 83 -2.59 -9.79 2.93
CA ALA A 83 -3.78 -9.13 2.39
C ALA A 83 -4.94 -10.10 2.07
N GLY A 84 -4.68 -11.42 2.12
CA GLY A 84 -5.65 -12.47 1.80
C GLY A 84 -5.46 -13.02 0.38
N ALA A 85 -5.85 -14.27 0.17
CA ALA A 85 -5.82 -14.87 -1.16
C ALA A 85 -6.95 -14.33 -2.03
N ARG A 86 -6.70 -14.31 -3.34
CA ARG A 86 -7.76 -14.13 -4.33
C ARG A 86 -8.64 -15.35 -4.38
N ASP A 87 -9.95 -15.14 -4.57
CA ASP A 87 -10.94 -16.21 -4.69
C ASP A 87 -11.24 -16.50 -6.18
N PRO A 88 -10.81 -17.66 -6.72
CA PRO A 88 -11.07 -18.03 -8.12
C PRO A 88 -12.55 -18.26 -8.44
N GLU A 89 -13.37 -18.67 -7.47
CA GLU A 89 -14.80 -18.85 -7.64
C GLU A 89 -15.50 -17.49 -7.74
N PHE A 90 -15.14 -16.55 -6.87
CA PHE A 90 -15.60 -15.16 -6.97
C PHE A 90 -15.16 -14.51 -8.29
N GLU A 91 -13.91 -14.72 -8.73
CA GLU A 91 -13.45 -14.19 -10.02
C GLU A 91 -14.24 -14.73 -11.21
N SER A 92 -14.54 -16.04 -11.18
CA SER A 92 -15.36 -16.68 -12.20
C SER A 92 -16.80 -16.14 -12.17
N TYR A 93 -17.32 -15.86 -10.98
CA TYR A 93 -18.62 -15.23 -10.79
C TYR A 93 -18.64 -13.81 -11.38
N VAL A 94 -17.67 -12.96 -11.03
CA VAL A 94 -17.54 -11.60 -11.59
C VAL A 94 -17.44 -11.63 -13.11
N ALA A 95 -16.59 -12.50 -13.68
CA ALA A 95 -16.43 -12.63 -15.12
C ALA A 95 -17.73 -13.06 -15.84
N ALA A 96 -18.61 -13.80 -15.17
CA ALA A 96 -19.90 -14.20 -15.71
C ALA A 96 -20.97 -13.09 -15.60
N GLN A 97 -20.93 -12.26 -14.57
CA GLN A 97 -21.93 -11.20 -14.32
C GLN A 97 -21.58 -9.88 -15.01
N ASP A 98 -20.34 -9.41 -14.89
CA ASP A 98 -19.84 -8.17 -15.48
C ASP A 98 -18.37 -8.33 -15.92
N PRO A 99 -18.10 -8.82 -17.15
CA PRO A 99 -16.75 -9.04 -17.64
C PRO A 99 -15.94 -7.75 -17.81
N ASP A 100 -16.60 -6.59 -17.86
CA ASP A 100 -15.90 -5.30 -17.99
C ASP A 100 -15.13 -4.94 -16.71
N LEU A 101 -15.45 -5.57 -15.57
CA LEU A 101 -14.75 -5.37 -14.30
C LEU A 101 -13.33 -5.93 -14.28
N ALA A 102 -12.95 -6.77 -15.27
CA ALA A 102 -11.55 -7.17 -15.46
C ALA A 102 -10.62 -5.96 -15.69
N ALA A 103 -11.15 -4.81 -16.11
CA ALA A 103 -10.39 -3.56 -16.23
C ALA A 103 -9.86 -3.01 -14.89
N LEU A 104 -10.44 -3.43 -13.75
CA LEU A 104 -9.94 -3.06 -12.41
C LEU A 104 -8.69 -3.85 -12.01
N GLN A 105 -8.33 -4.90 -12.74
CA GLN A 105 -7.17 -5.73 -12.44
C GLN A 105 -5.90 -5.13 -13.02
N GLY A 106 -4.91 -4.85 -12.16
CA GLY A 106 -3.63 -4.27 -12.61
C GLY A 106 -3.77 -2.86 -13.18
N MET A 107 -4.68 -2.06 -12.59
CA MET A 107 -4.74 -0.63 -12.85
C MET A 107 -3.43 0.03 -12.42
N ASN A 108 -3.02 1.05 -13.17
CA ASN A 108 -1.85 1.87 -12.84
C ASN A 108 -2.36 3.29 -12.54
N THR A 109 -1.92 4.28 -13.32
CA THR A 109 -2.25 5.68 -13.13
C THR A 109 -3.73 6.04 -13.36
N VAL A 110 -4.33 6.71 -12.38
CA VAL A 110 -5.60 7.43 -12.49
C VAL A 110 -5.36 8.91 -12.15
N THR A 111 -6.10 9.83 -12.78
CA THR A 111 -6.06 11.26 -12.41
C THR A 111 -7.15 11.55 -11.40
N LEU A 112 -6.78 12.04 -10.23
CA LEU A 112 -7.68 12.39 -9.13
C LEU A 112 -8.49 13.67 -9.42
N PRO A 113 -9.61 13.90 -8.72
CA PRO A 113 -10.35 15.16 -8.77
C PRO A 113 -9.50 16.39 -8.43
N THR A 114 -8.45 16.22 -7.63
CA THR A 114 -7.46 17.26 -7.29
C THR A 114 -6.56 17.65 -8.48
N GLY A 115 -6.58 16.87 -9.56
CA GLY A 115 -5.73 17.02 -10.75
C GLY A 115 -4.40 16.26 -10.68
N GLU A 116 -4.11 15.62 -9.55
CA GLU A 116 -2.90 14.81 -9.33
C GLU A 116 -3.04 13.40 -9.94
N ALA A 117 -1.95 12.81 -10.39
CA ALA A 117 -1.91 11.40 -10.80
C ALA A 117 -1.75 10.49 -9.57
N ILE A 118 -2.30 9.28 -9.57
CA ILE A 118 -2.09 8.31 -8.48
C ILE A 118 -1.94 6.91 -9.06
N ASP A 119 -1.08 6.08 -8.48
CA ASP A 119 -1.09 4.66 -8.78
C ASP A 119 -2.29 4.05 -8.06
N PHE A 120 -3.36 3.83 -8.81
CA PHE A 120 -4.62 3.38 -8.24
C PHE A 120 -4.60 1.89 -7.91
N GLY A 121 -3.78 1.10 -8.61
CA GLY A 121 -3.53 -0.30 -8.26
C GLY A 121 -2.80 -0.42 -6.94
N HIS A 122 -1.75 0.39 -6.75
CA HIS A 122 -1.04 0.54 -5.48
C HIS A 122 -2.01 0.93 -4.37
N LEU A 123 -2.79 2.00 -4.57
CA LEU A 123 -3.76 2.50 -3.58
C LEU A 123 -4.69 1.40 -3.08
N LEU A 124 -5.33 0.66 -3.99
CA LEU A 124 -6.28 -0.40 -3.60
C LEU A 124 -5.58 -1.59 -2.93
N ALA A 125 -4.37 -1.94 -3.36
CA ALA A 125 -3.58 -3.00 -2.73
C ALA A 125 -3.20 -2.62 -1.29
N SER A 126 -2.73 -1.39 -1.08
CA SER A 126 -2.37 -0.89 0.25
C SER A 126 -3.58 -0.71 1.15
N MET A 127 -4.72 -0.23 0.62
CA MET A 127 -5.99 -0.19 1.37
C MET A 127 -6.41 -1.58 1.85
N ASN A 128 -6.16 -2.64 1.07
CA ASN A 128 -6.44 -4.02 1.47
C ASN A 128 -5.65 -4.39 2.74
N LEU A 129 -4.38 -4.00 2.83
CA LEU A 129 -3.55 -4.25 3.99
C LEU A 129 -3.96 -3.39 5.18
N VAL A 130 -4.19 -2.09 4.97
CA VAL A 130 -4.63 -1.17 6.02
C VAL A 130 -5.93 -1.67 6.66
N TYR A 131 -6.92 -2.06 5.85
CA TYR A 131 -8.18 -2.65 6.32
C TYR A 131 -7.96 -3.92 7.15
N ARG A 132 -6.92 -4.70 6.82
CA ARG A 132 -6.53 -5.91 7.55
C ARG A 132 -5.61 -5.65 8.74
N GLY A 133 -5.39 -4.39 9.11
CA GLY A 133 -4.58 -3.99 10.27
C GLY A 133 -3.07 -3.94 9.98
N LEU A 134 -2.69 -3.75 8.73
CA LEU A 134 -1.29 -3.65 8.26
C LEU A 134 -1.03 -2.31 7.55
N PRO A 135 -1.01 -1.19 8.29
CA PRO A 135 -0.99 0.14 7.69
C PRO A 135 0.39 0.59 7.16
N VAL A 136 1.46 -0.13 7.49
CA VAL A 136 2.83 0.25 7.10
C VAL A 136 3.40 -0.67 6.02
N THR A 137 3.23 -1.99 6.18
CA THR A 137 4.03 -3.02 5.49
C THR A 137 3.95 -3.04 3.97
N GLY A 138 2.75 -2.90 3.41
CA GLY A 138 2.58 -2.77 1.95
C GLY A 138 1.97 -1.44 1.59
N SER A 139 2.39 -0.42 2.33
CA SER A 139 2.24 0.98 1.98
C SER A 139 3.60 1.66 2.12
N TRP A 140 3.67 2.87 2.68
CA TRP A 140 4.86 3.73 2.77
C TRP A 140 6.12 3.07 3.34
N GLY A 141 5.98 2.10 4.25
CA GLY A 141 7.12 1.36 4.80
C GLY A 141 7.74 0.40 3.79
N GLY A 142 6.89 -0.23 2.96
CA GLY A 142 7.32 -1.07 1.85
C GLY A 142 8.11 -0.29 0.81
N ASP A 143 7.64 0.90 0.44
CA ASP A 143 8.34 1.76 -0.51
C ASP A 143 9.62 2.38 0.07
N CYS A 144 9.63 2.74 1.35
CA CYS A 144 10.87 3.08 2.06
C CYS A 144 11.90 1.93 1.99
N MET A 145 11.47 0.68 2.20
CA MET A 145 12.34 -0.49 2.08
C MET A 145 12.85 -0.67 0.65
N GLN A 146 11.98 -0.59 -0.37
CA GLN A 146 12.39 -0.76 -1.76
C GLN A 146 13.35 0.34 -2.21
N LEU A 147 13.13 1.58 -1.78
CA LEU A 147 14.03 2.69 -2.00
C LEU A 147 15.39 2.45 -1.32
N ALA A 148 15.40 1.97 -0.07
CA ALA A 148 16.61 1.57 0.64
C ALA A 148 17.40 0.47 -0.11
N GLN A 149 16.71 -0.55 -0.61
CA GLN A 149 17.32 -1.62 -1.40
C GLN A 149 17.93 -1.11 -2.71
N ALA A 150 17.22 -0.22 -3.42
CA ALA A 150 17.71 0.33 -4.69
C ALA A 150 19.01 1.12 -4.54
N TYR A 151 19.20 1.78 -3.39
CA TYR A 151 20.39 2.58 -3.11
C TYR A 151 21.45 1.86 -2.28
N TYR A 152 21.20 0.63 -1.80
CA TYR A 152 22.11 -0.11 -0.94
C TYR A 152 23.57 -0.12 -1.45
N GLY A 153 24.50 0.25 -0.57
CA GLY A 153 25.93 0.32 -0.86
C GLY A 153 26.39 1.60 -1.58
N GLN A 154 25.49 2.55 -1.86
CA GLN A 154 25.84 3.82 -2.52
C GLN A 154 26.24 4.93 -1.53
N ALA A 155 25.98 4.75 -0.23
CA ALA A 155 26.39 5.65 0.84
C ALA A 155 26.79 4.88 2.11
N SER A 156 27.33 5.58 3.10
CA SER A 156 27.82 4.97 4.36
C SER A 156 26.98 5.29 5.59
N ASP A 157 26.18 6.36 5.54
CA ASP A 157 25.35 6.82 6.65
C ASP A 157 23.97 7.30 6.16
N ALA A 158 23.03 7.47 7.10
CA ALA A 158 21.66 7.82 6.78
C ALA A 158 21.52 9.12 5.98
N ALA A 159 22.30 10.14 6.33
CA ALA A 159 22.29 11.43 5.63
C ALA A 159 22.77 11.30 4.17
N GLY A 160 23.83 10.52 3.94
CA GLY A 160 24.32 10.22 2.60
C GLY A 160 23.32 9.43 1.76
N TYR A 161 22.61 8.47 2.37
CA TYR A 161 21.53 7.74 1.71
C TYR A 161 20.35 8.63 1.35
N ALA A 162 19.87 9.44 2.30
CA ALA A 162 18.79 10.41 2.06
C ALA A 162 19.15 11.35 0.90
N GLU A 163 20.37 11.89 0.86
CA GLU A 163 20.80 12.75 -0.24
C GLU A 163 20.85 12.02 -1.58
N ALA A 164 21.32 10.77 -1.62
CA ALA A 164 21.35 9.98 -2.85
C ALA A 164 19.93 9.67 -3.38
N MET A 165 19.02 9.30 -2.48
CA MET A 165 17.63 8.94 -2.79
C MET A 165 16.77 10.13 -3.22
N ARG A 166 17.11 11.34 -2.78
CA ARG A 166 16.33 12.58 -3.02
C ARG A 166 16.01 12.81 -4.49
N SER A 167 16.90 12.38 -5.40
CA SER A 167 16.69 12.54 -6.85
C SER A 167 15.59 11.66 -7.43
N THR A 168 15.17 10.61 -6.73
CA THR A 168 14.13 9.65 -7.17
C THR A 168 12.93 9.58 -6.24
N PHE A 169 12.98 10.21 -5.07
CA PHE A 169 11.88 10.24 -4.12
C PHE A 169 10.87 11.34 -4.48
N ASN A 170 9.57 11.01 -4.48
CA ASN A 170 8.48 11.96 -4.75
C ASN A 170 8.68 12.74 -6.07
N ILE A 171 9.11 12.05 -7.12
CA ILE A 171 9.20 12.60 -8.48
C ILE A 171 8.07 12.05 -9.34
N PRO A 172 7.58 12.83 -10.34
CA PRO A 172 6.69 12.30 -11.35
C PRO A 172 7.28 11.06 -12.02
N ASP A 173 6.42 10.14 -12.47
CA ASP A 173 6.85 9.08 -13.38
C ASP A 173 7.45 9.70 -14.65
N ASP A 174 8.77 9.71 -14.71
CA ASP A 174 9.58 10.18 -15.82
C ASP A 174 10.17 9.00 -16.62
N GLY A 175 9.68 7.78 -16.37
CA GLY A 175 10.22 6.53 -16.89
C GLY A 175 11.49 6.05 -16.18
N SER A 176 11.96 6.74 -15.13
CA SER A 176 12.95 6.20 -14.22
C SER A 176 12.33 5.12 -13.33
N ALA A 177 13.12 4.13 -12.93
CA ALA A 177 12.69 3.10 -11.99
C ALA A 177 12.70 3.62 -10.54
N SER A 178 12.00 4.73 -10.28
CA SER A 178 11.76 5.16 -8.90
C SER A 178 11.06 4.03 -8.14
N ARG A 179 11.45 3.85 -6.88
CA ARG A 179 10.85 2.88 -5.95
C ARG A 179 9.93 3.54 -4.93
N PHE A 180 9.78 4.86 -5.03
CA PHE A 180 8.88 5.65 -4.18
C PHE A 180 8.57 6.97 -4.90
N GLY A 181 7.86 6.86 -6.03
CA GLY A 181 7.49 8.00 -6.88
C GLY A 181 6.38 8.84 -6.26
N ASP A 182 6.02 9.94 -6.92
CA ASP A 182 4.95 10.83 -6.43
C ASP A 182 3.56 10.18 -6.44
N GLN A 183 3.31 9.29 -7.40
CA GLN A 183 2.08 8.51 -7.52
C GLN A 183 1.95 7.46 -6.41
N ASP A 184 3.03 6.75 -6.09
CA ASP A 184 3.09 5.78 -5.00
C ASP A 184 3.00 6.48 -3.65
N LEU A 185 3.72 7.60 -3.46
CA LEU A 185 3.62 8.39 -2.23
C LEU A 185 2.18 8.84 -1.96
N ARG A 186 1.45 9.30 -2.98
CA ARG A 186 0.03 9.63 -2.81
C ARG A 186 -0.80 8.38 -2.51
N ALA A 187 -0.60 7.28 -3.23
CA ALA A 187 -1.28 6.01 -2.97
C ALA A 187 -1.07 5.54 -1.52
N ASP A 188 0.13 5.66 -1.00
CA ASP A 188 0.49 5.26 0.34
C ASP A 188 -0.21 6.07 1.41
N LEU A 189 -0.10 7.40 1.33
CA LEU A 189 -0.73 8.30 2.30
C LEU A 189 -2.25 8.14 2.28
N ASP A 190 -2.82 8.11 1.07
CA ASP A 190 -4.27 8.03 0.86
C ASP A 190 -4.80 6.65 1.30
N SER A 191 -4.03 5.57 1.12
CA SER A 191 -4.43 4.23 1.54
C SER A 191 -4.56 4.11 3.05
N VAL A 192 -3.65 4.72 3.82
CA VAL A 192 -3.73 4.72 5.28
C VAL A 192 -4.94 5.52 5.75
N VAL A 193 -5.17 6.68 5.15
CA VAL A 193 -6.29 7.54 5.53
C VAL A 193 -7.63 6.89 5.20
N VAL A 194 -7.83 6.44 3.96
CA VAL A 194 -9.10 5.86 3.53
C VAL A 194 -9.28 4.45 4.07
N GLY A 195 -8.25 3.61 3.97
CA GLY A 195 -8.32 2.21 4.38
C GLY A 195 -8.59 2.01 5.86
N SER A 196 -8.12 2.93 6.72
CA SER A 196 -8.37 2.86 8.18
C SER A 196 -9.80 3.25 8.58
N GLN A 197 -10.54 3.91 7.69
CA GLN A 197 -11.93 4.29 7.92
C GLN A 197 -12.93 3.22 7.47
N LEU A 198 -12.47 2.25 6.66
CA LEU A 198 -13.32 1.18 6.15
C LEU A 198 -13.76 0.23 7.26
N GLN A 199 -15.03 -0.16 7.17
CA GLN A 199 -15.68 -1.22 7.93
C GLN A 199 -16.29 -2.21 6.95
N LYS A 200 -16.69 -3.40 7.43
CA LYS A 200 -17.22 -4.49 6.59
C LYS A 200 -18.40 -4.07 5.70
N ASP A 201 -19.18 -3.07 6.10
CA ASP A 201 -20.35 -2.52 5.40
C ASP A 201 -20.08 -1.14 4.76
N SER A 202 -18.83 -0.70 4.66
CA SER A 202 -18.48 0.58 4.04
C SER A 202 -18.57 0.55 2.53
N ASP A 203 -19.06 1.63 1.93
CA ASP A 203 -19.00 1.86 0.48
C ASP A 203 -17.60 2.38 0.10
N ILE A 204 -16.78 1.55 -0.55
CA ILE A 204 -15.39 1.91 -0.89
C ILE A 204 -15.37 3.08 -1.88
N ALA A 205 -16.19 3.02 -2.92
CA ALA A 205 -16.24 4.05 -3.95
C ALA A 205 -16.78 5.37 -3.36
N GLY A 206 -17.84 5.31 -2.54
CA GLY A 206 -18.37 6.47 -1.82
C GLY A 206 -17.35 7.09 -0.86
N THR A 207 -16.59 6.27 -0.13
CA THR A 207 -15.54 6.73 0.79
C THR A 207 -14.43 7.44 0.03
N LEU A 208 -13.96 6.89 -1.09
CA LEU A 208 -12.95 7.54 -1.95
C LEU A 208 -13.48 8.87 -2.51
N ARG A 209 -14.72 8.92 -3.03
CA ARG A 209 -15.31 10.19 -3.49
C ARG A 209 -15.36 11.25 -2.42
N ALA A 210 -15.77 10.87 -1.21
CA ALA A 210 -15.83 11.80 -0.07
C ALA A 210 -14.43 12.27 0.34
N TYR A 211 -13.44 11.39 0.31
CA TYR A 211 -12.07 11.72 0.68
C TYR A 211 -11.42 12.73 -0.26
N TYR A 212 -11.58 12.55 -1.58
CA TYR A 212 -10.97 13.44 -2.57
C TYR A 212 -11.77 14.74 -2.82
N ASP A 213 -12.98 14.89 -2.26
CA ASP A 213 -13.76 16.11 -2.38
C ASP A 213 -13.11 17.27 -1.61
N GLY A 214 -12.44 18.16 -2.35
CA GLY A 214 -11.77 19.32 -1.77
C GLY A 214 -10.47 19.01 -1.02
N LEU A 215 -9.92 17.79 -1.17
CA LEU A 215 -8.67 17.38 -0.53
C LEU A 215 -7.51 18.29 -0.94
N THR A 216 -6.76 18.78 0.04
CA THR A 216 -5.48 19.45 -0.19
C THR A 216 -4.32 18.58 0.24
N GLU A 217 -3.10 18.87 -0.25
CA GLU A 217 -1.89 18.18 0.20
C GLU A 217 -1.69 18.30 1.72
N TYR A 218 -2.02 19.47 2.29
CA TYR A 218 -2.00 19.67 3.73
C TYR A 218 -2.97 18.72 4.44
N ASP A 219 -4.22 18.61 3.98
CA ASP A 219 -5.22 17.75 4.60
C ASP A 219 -4.86 16.26 4.49
N ARG A 220 -4.32 15.84 3.34
CA ARG A 220 -3.80 14.48 3.11
C ARG A 220 -2.72 14.13 4.13
N VAL A 221 -1.68 14.96 4.20
CA VAL A 221 -0.52 14.70 5.04
C VAL A 221 -0.86 14.83 6.53
N TYR A 222 -1.68 15.82 6.91
CA TYR A 222 -2.11 15.98 8.30
C TYR A 222 -2.87 14.74 8.80
N GLN A 223 -3.83 14.25 8.02
CA GLN A 223 -4.60 13.05 8.37
C GLN A 223 -3.71 11.81 8.46
N PHE A 224 -2.81 11.64 7.49
CA PHE A 224 -1.83 10.54 7.52
C PHE A 224 -0.96 10.58 8.78
N ILE A 225 -0.38 11.74 9.10
CA ILE A 225 0.49 11.89 10.29
C ILE A 225 -0.31 11.57 11.57
N ALA A 226 -1.53 12.11 11.69
CA ALA A 226 -2.37 11.89 12.85
C ALA A 226 -2.68 10.39 13.06
N LEU A 227 -2.96 9.65 11.98
CA LEU A 227 -3.28 8.22 12.03
C LEU A 227 -2.04 7.35 12.28
N SER A 228 -0.93 7.66 11.63
CA SER A 228 0.29 6.84 11.67
C SER A 228 1.12 7.09 12.94
N PHE A 229 1.20 8.35 13.38
CA PHE A 229 2.15 8.77 14.42
C PHE A 229 1.47 9.38 15.66
N GLY A 230 0.17 9.65 15.60
CA GLY A 230 -0.58 10.27 16.70
C GLY A 230 -0.33 11.79 16.76
N SER A 231 -0.33 12.34 17.98
CA SER A 231 -0.05 13.76 18.20
C SER A 231 1.46 14.00 18.27
N VAL A 232 2.01 14.71 17.27
CA VAL A 232 3.46 14.89 17.10
C VAL A 232 3.81 16.32 16.67
N ASP A 233 4.96 16.82 17.14
CA ASP A 233 5.55 18.06 16.65
C ASP A 233 6.44 17.76 15.43
N THR A 234 5.96 18.06 14.24
CA THR A 234 6.70 17.75 13.00
C THR A 234 7.91 18.66 12.78
N SER A 235 8.04 19.77 13.51
CA SER A 235 9.24 20.61 13.51
C SER A 235 10.36 20.08 14.42
N SER A 236 10.04 19.11 15.29
CA SER A 236 11.01 18.51 16.19
C SER A 236 12.02 17.65 15.43
N SER A 237 13.29 17.69 15.86
CA SER A 237 14.30 16.74 15.37
C SER A 237 13.96 15.29 15.69
N GLU A 238 13.05 15.03 16.64
CA GLU A 238 12.60 13.69 17.04
C GLU A 238 11.51 13.13 16.10
N PHE A 239 10.94 13.94 15.20
CA PHE A 239 9.90 13.47 14.29
C PHE A 239 10.43 12.38 13.33
N ALA A 240 11.65 12.55 12.83
CA ALA A 240 12.30 11.54 12.00
C ALA A 240 12.53 10.21 12.75
N ASP A 241 12.89 10.27 14.04
CA ASP A 241 12.98 9.08 14.89
C ASP A 241 11.62 8.40 15.03
N THR A 242 10.54 9.17 15.19
CA THR A 242 9.17 8.63 15.30
C THR A 242 8.74 7.88 14.03
N VAL A 243 9.06 8.41 12.84
CA VAL A 243 8.76 7.75 11.56
C VAL A 243 9.55 6.45 11.42
N TYR A 244 10.86 6.49 11.70
CA TYR A 244 11.74 5.32 11.63
C TYR A 244 11.33 4.23 12.63
N ASP A 245 11.09 4.60 13.89
CA ASP A 245 10.72 3.67 14.95
C ASP A 245 9.35 3.04 14.69
N THR A 246 8.39 3.80 14.15
CA THR A 246 7.09 3.26 13.72
C THR A 246 7.27 2.15 12.69
N MET A 247 8.17 2.33 11.72
CA MET A 247 8.46 1.32 10.71
C MET A 247 9.15 0.08 11.30
N LEU A 248 10.09 0.24 12.25
CA LEU A 248 10.78 -0.91 12.85
C LEU A 248 9.95 -1.68 13.88
N GLN A 249 9.04 -0.99 14.57
CA GLN A 249 8.12 -1.60 15.55
C GLN A 249 6.95 -2.31 14.86
N ASP A 250 6.66 -1.96 13.60
CA ASP A 250 5.62 -2.64 12.82
C ASP A 250 6.04 -4.07 12.48
N THR A 251 5.35 -5.05 13.04
CA THR A 251 5.65 -6.47 12.89
C THR A 251 5.43 -6.98 11.47
N GLY A 252 4.53 -6.38 10.70
CA GLY A 252 4.43 -6.70 9.28
C GLY A 252 5.67 -6.21 8.52
N MET A 253 6.20 -5.03 8.83
CA MET A 253 7.49 -4.57 8.31
C MET A 253 8.64 -5.47 8.77
N GLN A 254 8.65 -5.97 10.01
CA GLN A 254 9.65 -6.94 10.45
C GLN A 254 9.60 -8.21 9.60
N LEU A 255 8.40 -8.74 9.32
CA LEU A 255 8.23 -9.86 8.40
C LEU A 255 8.75 -9.52 7.00
N LEU A 256 8.40 -8.35 6.48
CA LEU A 256 8.82 -7.94 5.14
C LEU A 256 10.33 -7.77 5.03
N PHE A 257 10.97 -7.10 6.00
CA PHE A 257 12.43 -6.98 6.06
C PHE A 257 13.09 -8.35 6.18
N TYR A 258 12.53 -9.25 7.00
CA TYR A 258 13.03 -10.61 7.16
C TYR A 258 12.97 -11.39 5.84
N MET A 259 11.84 -11.36 5.14
CA MET A 259 11.69 -11.98 3.82
C MET A 259 12.62 -11.40 2.75
N ASN A 260 13.12 -10.18 2.97
CA ASN A 260 14.05 -9.48 2.10
C ASN A 260 15.52 -9.54 2.56
N ASN A 261 15.84 -10.35 3.58
CA ASN A 261 17.19 -10.47 4.16
C ASN A 261 17.75 -9.14 4.71
N MET A 262 16.86 -8.29 5.24
CA MET A 262 17.20 -7.01 5.89
C MET A 262 16.97 -7.06 7.41
N TRP A 263 16.57 -8.22 7.95
CA TRP A 263 16.31 -8.43 9.38
C TRP A 263 17.19 -9.55 9.92
N SER A 264 17.88 -9.28 11.03
CA SER A 264 18.72 -10.24 11.73
C SER A 264 17.87 -11.16 12.61
N MET A 265 18.04 -12.47 12.47
CA MET A 265 17.42 -13.45 13.37
C MET A 265 18.08 -13.49 14.75
N GLU A 266 19.37 -13.18 14.86
CA GLU A 266 20.11 -13.30 16.12
C GLU A 266 19.65 -12.27 17.15
N THR A 267 19.35 -11.06 16.69
CA THR A 267 18.94 -9.93 17.53
C THR A 267 17.48 -9.55 17.34
N TRP A 268 16.79 -10.20 16.40
CA TRP A 268 15.46 -9.81 15.91
C TRP A 268 15.36 -8.29 15.67
N SER A 269 16.28 -7.76 14.86
CA SER A 269 16.40 -6.34 14.58
C SER A 269 16.82 -6.09 13.15
N MET A 270 16.69 -4.85 12.67
CA MET A 270 17.25 -4.40 11.40
C MET A 270 18.73 -4.82 11.26
N ASP A 271 19.09 -5.37 10.11
CA ASP A 271 20.48 -5.68 9.76
C ASP A 271 21.30 -4.38 9.67
N GLU A 272 22.44 -4.36 10.35
CA GLU A 272 23.30 -3.16 10.45
C GLU A 272 23.79 -2.64 9.10
N ASN A 273 23.87 -3.50 8.08
CA ASN A 273 24.27 -3.11 6.74
C ASN A 273 23.17 -2.29 6.04
N TYR A 274 21.91 -2.59 6.32
CA TYR A 274 20.76 -1.91 5.71
C TYR A 274 20.22 -0.76 6.57
N ALA A 275 20.46 -0.76 7.89
CA ALA A 275 19.95 0.24 8.82
C ALA A 275 20.17 1.69 8.35
N PRO A 276 21.37 2.10 7.85
CA PRO A 276 21.56 3.47 7.37
C PRO A 276 20.71 3.80 6.14
N ALA A 277 20.54 2.85 5.20
CA ALA A 277 19.74 3.08 4.00
C ALA A 277 18.25 3.21 4.33
N VAL A 278 17.74 2.31 5.18
CA VAL A 278 16.35 2.35 5.65
C VAL A 278 16.07 3.63 6.43
N ARG A 279 17.02 4.06 7.28
CA ARG A 279 16.93 5.33 7.99
C ARG A 279 16.90 6.53 7.04
N GLY A 280 17.76 6.54 6.02
CA GLY A 280 17.78 7.60 5.01
C GLY A 280 16.45 7.73 4.24
N ALA A 281 15.82 6.60 3.90
CA ALA A 281 14.50 6.61 3.26
C ALA A 281 13.41 7.16 4.19
N SER A 282 13.37 6.73 5.46
CA SER A 282 12.40 7.27 6.43
C SER A 282 12.64 8.75 6.77
N ASP A 283 13.90 9.20 6.76
CA ASP A 283 14.25 10.60 7.00
C ASP A 283 13.72 11.49 5.86
N LEU A 284 13.80 11.04 4.59
CA LEU A 284 13.21 11.75 3.45
C LEU A 284 11.69 11.84 3.55
N LEU A 285 11.03 10.74 3.95
CA LEU A 285 9.59 10.76 4.18
C LEU A 285 9.23 11.74 5.29
N ALA A 286 9.94 11.70 6.43
CA ALA A 286 9.73 12.64 7.53
C ALA A 286 9.92 14.10 7.10
N GLU A 287 10.93 14.39 6.29
CA GLU A 287 11.16 15.72 5.73
C GLU A 287 9.99 16.19 4.85
N TYR A 288 9.51 15.33 3.95
CA TYR A 288 8.34 15.63 3.11
C TYR A 288 7.09 15.90 3.94
N LEU A 289 6.80 15.00 4.89
CA LEU A 289 5.64 15.09 5.77
C LEU A 289 5.65 16.39 6.57
N ALA A 290 6.78 16.72 7.21
CA ALA A 290 6.93 17.96 7.97
C ALA A 290 6.79 19.20 7.06
N GLY A 291 7.36 19.15 5.85
CA GLY A 291 7.27 20.24 4.87
C GLY A 291 5.83 20.53 4.44
N ALA A 292 5.06 19.48 4.12
CA ALA A 292 3.68 19.60 3.63
C ALA A 292 2.71 20.16 4.69
N VAL A 293 2.98 19.94 5.98
CA VAL A 293 2.24 20.56 7.10
C VAL A 293 2.94 21.78 7.70
N ASN A 294 3.92 22.36 7.02
CA ASN A 294 4.64 23.57 7.45
C ASN A 294 5.31 23.45 8.84
N GLY A 295 5.72 22.26 9.25
CA GLY A 295 6.32 22.00 10.57
C GLY A 295 5.32 22.14 11.72
N GLU A 296 4.02 22.04 11.46
CA GLU A 296 3.01 22.19 12.50
C GLU A 296 2.97 21.01 13.49
N HIS A 297 2.39 21.27 14.66
CA HIS A 297 2.07 20.24 15.62
C HIS A 297 0.75 19.56 15.23
N VAL A 298 0.85 18.36 14.69
CA VAL A 298 -0.31 17.54 14.31
C VAL A 298 -0.92 16.94 15.56
N ARG A 299 -2.25 16.93 15.62
CA ARG A 299 -3.02 16.35 16.72
C ARG A 299 -3.91 15.24 16.20
N SER A 300 -3.86 14.09 16.87
CA SER A 300 -4.84 13.02 16.69
C SER A 300 -6.02 13.20 17.65
N GLU A 301 -7.25 12.98 17.16
CA GLU A 301 -8.47 13.10 17.98
C GLU A 301 -8.57 11.98 19.03
N ASN A 302 -8.01 10.82 18.72
CA ASN A 302 -7.87 9.68 19.61
C ASN A 302 -6.36 9.40 19.66
N GLU A 303 -5.71 9.45 20.83
CA GLU A 303 -4.26 9.15 20.95
C GLU A 303 -3.87 7.72 20.48
N ASN A 304 -4.83 6.96 19.95
CA ASN A 304 -4.65 5.70 19.25
C ASN A 304 -4.07 5.95 17.83
N ARG A 305 -2.77 5.72 17.68
CA ARG A 305 -2.15 5.45 16.37
C ARG A 305 -2.61 4.09 15.85
N LEU A 306 -2.60 3.90 14.53
CA LEU A 306 -2.83 2.58 13.94
C LEU A 306 -1.79 1.59 14.47
N VAL A 307 -2.28 0.45 14.96
CA VAL A 307 -1.49 -0.50 15.75
C VAL A 307 -0.98 -1.60 14.83
N ALA A 308 0.31 -1.90 14.93
CA ALA A 308 0.95 -3.01 14.26
C ALA A 308 0.37 -4.38 14.65
N MET A 309 0.59 -5.40 13.82
CA MET A 309 0.24 -6.79 14.20
C MET A 309 0.91 -7.18 15.52
N GLY A 310 0.23 -8.00 16.33
CA GLY A 310 0.84 -8.55 17.53
C GLY A 310 2.00 -9.50 17.20
N ALA A 311 2.99 -9.61 18.09
CA ALA A 311 4.13 -10.54 17.92
C ALA A 311 3.70 -12.00 17.68
N GLN A 312 2.55 -12.41 18.23
CA GLN A 312 1.98 -13.74 17.96
C GLN A 312 1.59 -13.92 16.49
N ALA A 313 0.96 -12.91 15.88
CA ALA A 313 0.54 -12.99 14.48
C ALA A 313 1.75 -13.02 13.53
N LEU A 314 2.83 -12.32 13.89
CA LEU A 314 4.13 -12.42 13.21
C LEU A 314 4.72 -13.83 13.31
N ALA A 315 4.72 -14.43 14.51
CA ALA A 315 5.20 -15.79 14.71
C ALA A 315 4.36 -16.83 13.95
N ASP A 316 3.04 -16.66 13.92
CA ASP A 316 2.13 -17.52 13.16
C ASP A 316 2.41 -17.41 11.65
N ALA A 317 2.66 -16.21 11.13
CA ALA A 317 3.05 -15.99 9.74
C ALA A 317 4.40 -16.67 9.40
N LEU A 318 5.40 -16.55 10.26
CA LEU A 318 6.72 -17.19 10.08
C LEU A 318 6.62 -18.72 10.13
N ASN A 319 5.83 -19.27 11.06
CA ASN A 319 5.53 -20.71 11.11
C ASN A 319 4.82 -21.18 9.84
N ALA A 320 3.88 -20.38 9.33
CA ALA A 320 3.18 -20.68 8.09
C ALA A 320 4.14 -20.69 6.87
N LEU A 321 5.20 -19.88 6.90
CA LEU A 321 6.30 -19.93 5.94
C LEU A 321 7.28 -21.10 6.17
N GLY A 322 7.11 -21.86 7.25
CA GLY A 322 7.94 -23.00 7.61
C GLY A 322 9.19 -22.65 8.42
N ASP A 323 9.30 -21.42 8.95
CA ASP A 323 10.45 -20.96 9.73
C ASP A 323 10.10 -20.81 11.21
N SER A 324 10.15 -21.93 11.93
CA SER A 324 9.88 -21.98 13.38
C SER A 324 10.96 -21.30 14.22
N ASP A 325 12.19 -21.21 13.71
CA ASP A 325 13.31 -20.59 14.43
C ASP A 325 13.13 -19.08 14.43
N ALA A 326 12.81 -18.48 13.27
CA ALA A 326 12.43 -17.07 13.16
C ALA A 326 11.17 -16.75 13.97
N ALA A 327 10.15 -17.62 13.94
CA ALA A 327 8.95 -17.46 14.75
C ALA A 327 9.28 -17.40 16.26
N SER A 328 10.17 -18.26 16.74
CA SER A 328 10.60 -18.27 18.14
C SER A 328 11.39 -17.00 18.49
N ALA A 329 12.32 -16.59 17.63
CA ALA A 329 13.11 -15.38 17.83
C ALA A 329 12.25 -14.11 17.93
N ALA A 330 11.19 -14.01 17.10
CA ALA A 330 10.23 -12.91 17.14
C ALA A 330 9.48 -12.84 18.49
N LEU A 331 9.04 -13.99 19.00
CA LEU A 331 8.34 -14.08 20.28
C LEU A 331 9.27 -13.74 21.45
N ASP A 332 10.47 -14.30 21.47
CA ASP A 332 11.46 -14.06 22.53
C ASP A 332 11.82 -12.57 22.62
N SER A 333 11.99 -11.91 21.46
CA SER A 333 12.25 -10.47 21.39
C SER A 333 11.07 -9.64 21.96
N ALA A 334 9.84 -10.01 21.62
CA ALA A 334 8.64 -9.35 22.15
C ALA A 334 8.49 -9.53 23.67
N GLU A 335 8.76 -10.73 24.20
CA GLU A 335 8.73 -10.99 25.65
C GLU A 335 9.81 -10.19 26.40
N SER A 336 11.00 -10.07 25.83
CA SER A 336 12.08 -9.27 26.41
C SER A 336 11.73 -7.77 26.51
N THR A 337 10.99 -7.26 25.52
CA THR A 337 10.52 -5.87 25.46
C THR A 337 9.33 -5.62 26.41
N ALA A 338 8.44 -6.61 26.57
CA ALA A 338 7.34 -6.55 27.53
C ALA A 338 7.85 -6.58 28.99
N SER A 339 8.94 -7.31 29.26
CA SER A 339 9.57 -7.36 30.58
C SER A 339 10.24 -6.04 30.98
N SER A 340 10.75 -5.28 30.01
CA SER A 340 11.36 -3.96 30.24
C SER A 340 10.32 -2.81 30.34
N THR A 341 9.10 -3.03 29.86
CA THR A 341 8.06 -2.00 29.71
C THR A 341 6.78 -2.34 30.47
N ALA A 342 6.87 -2.56 31.79
CA ALA A 342 5.70 -2.71 32.65
C ALA A 342 4.97 -1.35 32.84
N SER A 343 4.31 -0.84 31.79
CA SER A 343 3.37 0.29 31.87
C SER A 343 2.54 0.45 30.57
N SER A 344 1.25 0.13 30.66
CA SER A 344 0.15 0.76 29.88
C SER A 344 -0.11 0.42 28.39
N THR A 345 -0.03 -0.84 27.95
CA THR A 345 -0.42 -1.24 26.56
C THR A 345 -1.37 -2.43 26.46
N SER A 346 -2.06 -2.83 27.55
CA SER A 346 -2.92 -4.04 27.57
C SER A 346 -4.17 -3.95 26.70
N ASP A 347 -4.74 -2.77 26.52
CA ASP A 347 -6.07 -2.64 25.91
C ASP A 347 -6.00 -2.55 24.38
N VAL A 348 -4.86 -2.11 23.84
CA VAL A 348 -4.60 -1.90 22.42
C VAL A 348 -4.23 -3.24 21.71
N LEU A 349 -3.52 -4.13 22.41
CA LEU A 349 -3.12 -5.45 21.89
C LEU A 349 -4.31 -6.41 21.71
N THR A 350 -5.39 -6.23 22.48
CA THR A 350 -6.53 -7.16 22.46
C THR A 350 -7.36 -7.00 21.17
N GLY A 351 -7.50 -5.78 20.63
CA GLY A 351 -8.27 -5.50 19.40
C GLY A 351 -7.53 -5.87 18.10
N ALA A 352 -6.23 -5.59 18.00
CA ALA A 352 -5.41 -5.94 16.84
C ALA A 352 -5.24 -7.47 16.70
N THR A 353 -5.04 -8.16 17.84
CA THR A 353 -4.96 -9.63 17.87
C THR A 353 -6.29 -10.28 17.48
N GLN A 354 -7.44 -9.69 17.87
CA GLN A 354 -8.75 -10.24 17.54
C GLN A 354 -9.11 -10.07 16.05
N THR A 355 -8.73 -8.95 15.43
CA THR A 355 -8.89 -8.69 13.99
C THR A 355 -7.99 -9.58 13.15
N LEU A 356 -6.72 -9.76 13.53
CA LEU A 356 -5.85 -10.70 12.85
C LEU A 356 -6.29 -12.15 13.07
N GLN A 357 -6.67 -12.57 14.28
CA GLN A 357 -7.18 -13.93 14.51
C GLN A 357 -8.48 -14.25 13.75
N THR A 358 -9.27 -13.24 13.34
CA THR A 358 -10.45 -13.45 12.49
C THR A 358 -10.14 -13.43 10.98
N HIS A 359 -9.05 -12.79 10.54
CA HIS A 359 -8.70 -12.63 9.13
C HIS A 359 -7.42 -13.38 8.67
N PHE A 360 -6.59 -13.85 9.59
CA PHE A 360 -5.46 -14.77 9.36
C PHE A 360 -5.97 -16.21 9.47
N ASP A 361 -6.45 -16.78 8.36
CA ASP A 361 -6.79 -18.20 8.33
C ASP A 361 -5.55 -19.03 7.96
N VAL A 362 -4.78 -19.38 8.99
CA VAL A 362 -3.59 -20.23 8.88
C VAL A 362 -3.92 -21.55 8.17
N LYS A 363 -5.14 -22.09 8.31
CA LYS A 363 -5.53 -23.34 7.67
C LYS A 363 -5.76 -23.18 6.17
N ILE A 364 -6.28 -22.03 5.72
CA ILE A 364 -6.40 -21.72 4.29
C ILE A 364 -5.02 -21.57 3.66
N PHE A 365 -4.08 -20.90 4.35
CA PHE A 365 -2.72 -20.75 3.85
C PHE A 365 -1.92 -22.05 3.85
N GLU A 366 -2.01 -22.86 4.90
CA GLU A 366 -1.44 -24.21 4.93
C GLU A 366 -2.00 -25.09 3.80
N LEU A 367 -3.31 -25.02 3.55
CA LEU A 367 -3.95 -25.73 2.44
C LEU A 367 -3.41 -25.24 1.08
N PHE A 368 -3.25 -23.94 0.90
CA PHE A 368 -2.70 -23.36 -0.31
C PHE A 368 -1.24 -23.79 -0.55
N LEU A 369 -0.38 -23.74 0.48
CA LEU A 369 0.99 -24.25 0.38
C LEU A 369 1.03 -25.74 0.06
N LEU A 370 0.12 -26.53 0.65
CA LEU A 370 -0.05 -27.95 0.32
C LEU A 370 -0.42 -28.16 -1.14
N ILE A 371 -1.33 -27.35 -1.69
CA ILE A 371 -1.74 -27.39 -3.10
C ILE A 371 -0.56 -27.01 -4.01
N VAL A 372 0.15 -25.92 -3.71
CA VAL A 372 1.31 -25.47 -4.49
C VAL A 372 2.44 -26.52 -4.45
N ALA A 373 2.73 -27.09 -3.27
CA ALA A 373 3.69 -28.16 -3.11
C ALA A 373 3.26 -29.43 -3.88
N ALA A 374 1.98 -29.79 -3.83
CA ALA A 374 1.44 -30.92 -4.60
C ALA A 374 1.56 -30.70 -6.11
N ILE A 375 1.31 -29.48 -6.60
CA ILE A 375 1.49 -29.09 -8.01
C ILE A 375 2.97 -29.19 -8.39
N ALA A 376 3.89 -28.67 -7.58
CA ALA A 376 5.33 -28.74 -7.84
C ALA A 376 5.84 -30.19 -7.88
N ILE A 377 5.38 -31.04 -6.95
CA ILE A 377 5.69 -32.48 -6.93
C ILE A 377 5.12 -33.17 -8.19
N PHE A 378 3.91 -32.82 -8.61
CA PHE A 378 3.31 -33.36 -9.83
C PHE A 378 4.13 -33.02 -11.08
N PHE A 379 4.57 -31.76 -11.23
CA PHE A 379 5.45 -31.34 -12.32
C PHE A 379 6.82 -32.03 -12.28
N LEU A 380 7.38 -32.26 -11.09
CA LEU A 380 8.62 -33.02 -10.90
C LEU A 380 8.45 -34.47 -11.35
N ILE A 381 7.37 -35.14 -10.93
CA ILE A 381 7.06 -36.53 -11.31
C ILE A 381 6.87 -36.63 -12.82
N MET A 382 6.13 -35.69 -13.43
CA MET A 382 5.92 -35.65 -14.88
C MET A 382 7.24 -35.44 -15.63
N SER A 383 8.11 -34.55 -15.15
CA SER A 383 9.44 -34.31 -15.72
C SER A 383 10.34 -35.55 -15.63
N CYS A 384 10.32 -36.26 -14.50
CA CYS A 384 11.02 -37.53 -14.32
C CYS A 384 10.46 -38.63 -15.25
N ALA A 385 9.13 -38.72 -15.40
CA ALA A 385 8.48 -39.68 -16.27
C ALA A 385 8.80 -39.43 -17.75
N LEU A 386 8.80 -38.17 -18.17
CA LEU A 386 9.21 -37.74 -19.52
C LEU A 386 10.70 -38.02 -19.77
N PHE A 387 11.57 -37.82 -18.78
CA PHE A 387 12.98 -38.15 -18.90
C PHE A 387 13.22 -39.67 -19.03
N VAL A 388 12.48 -40.49 -18.28
CA VAL A 388 12.56 -41.95 -18.34
C VAL A 388 11.98 -42.50 -19.64
N SER A 389 10.87 -41.94 -20.14
CA SER A 389 10.28 -42.33 -21.42
C SER A 389 11.20 -41.97 -22.59
N HIS A 390 11.87 -40.81 -22.52
CA HIS A 390 12.82 -40.38 -23.54
C HIS A 390 14.12 -41.22 -23.57
N ARG A 391 14.50 -41.84 -22.44
CA ARG A 391 15.61 -42.81 -22.37
C ARG A 391 15.22 -44.22 -22.83
N ARG A 392 13.95 -44.60 -22.74
CA ARG A 392 13.46 -45.91 -23.22
C ARG A 392 13.13 -45.94 -24.71
N GLY A 393 13.02 -44.76 -25.35
CA GLY A 393 12.80 -44.60 -26.79
C GLY A 393 14.08 -44.44 -27.63
N ARG A 394 15.27 -44.65 -27.06
CA ARG A 394 16.55 -44.69 -27.78
C ARG A 394 17.17 -46.07 -27.75
#